data_AF-A0A919EEP9-F1
#
_entry.id   AF-A0A919EEP9-F1
#
_cell.length_a   1.000
_cell.length_b   1.000
_cell.length_c   1.000
_cell.angle_alpha   90.00
_cell.angle_beta   90.00
_cell.angle_gamma   90.00
#
_symmetry.space_group_name_H-M   'P 1'
#
loop_
_entity.id
_entity.type
_entity.pdbx_description
1 polymer ?
#
loop_
_entity_poly.entity_id
_entity_poly.type
_entity_poly.pdbx_seq_one_letter_code
_entity_poly.pdbx_strand_id
1 'polypeptide(L)'
;MGVVGRNDTHSTNSPEDTVISSLSPRARKASAVAAALAVTAVLGATAVAATDDHGKGGKQEVAAVRGSAEFMLPYYPDDDVRSFTFDAEAAPYSNPQPGIPTGLPTDAKGTVKISHYSAERKVTYTSEARVDCLVTGPHTATLTAVVTKVGPGGPPNVGKRLGFSVHDGGKDGGPGRSHDRVGFSWNGVNLDPKGKGQPEELPVGTCMAPAPYAPVTKGGYTVHHAELPQMPGQGKR
;
A
#
# COMPACT_ATOMS: atom_id res chain seq x y z
N MET A 1 7.00 -20.64 -62.03
CA MET A 1 6.57 -22.05 -61.99
C MET A 1 6.16 -22.32 -60.55
N GLY A 2 4.93 -22.57 -60.14
CA GLY A 2 3.68 -22.93 -60.80
C GLY A 2 2.89 -23.82 -59.82
N VAL A 3 1.61 -23.46 -59.58
CA VAL A 3 0.46 -24.32 -59.16
C VAL A 3 0.44 -24.74 -57.67
N VAL A 4 -0.42 -24.17 -56.81
CA VAL A 4 -1.88 -24.39 -56.56
C VAL A 4 -2.22 -25.78 -56.00
N GLY A 5 -2.91 -25.77 -54.84
CA GLY A 5 -3.59 -26.94 -54.26
C GLY A 5 -4.25 -26.62 -52.91
N ARG A 6 -5.47 -26.07 -52.95
CA ARG A 6 -6.43 -26.01 -51.82
C ARG A 6 -6.96 -27.42 -51.53
N ASN A 7 -7.31 -27.72 -50.28
CA ASN A 7 -8.31 -28.73 -49.95
C ASN A 7 -9.17 -28.26 -48.77
N ASP A 8 -10.34 -27.75 -49.14
CA ASP A 8 -11.69 -28.09 -48.70
C ASP A 8 -12.01 -28.25 -47.21
N THR A 9 -12.75 -27.24 -46.76
CA THR A 9 -13.68 -27.19 -45.64
C THR A 9 -14.90 -28.08 -45.90
N HIS A 10 -15.37 -28.80 -44.87
CA HIS A 10 -16.71 -29.37 -44.86
C HIS A 10 -17.63 -28.47 -44.04
N SER A 11 -18.64 -27.93 -44.73
CA SER A 11 -19.74 -27.13 -44.22
C SER A 11 -20.99 -28.00 -44.24
N THR A 12 -21.72 -28.08 -43.13
CA THR A 12 -23.16 -28.36 -43.17
C THR A 12 -23.88 -27.45 -42.17
N ASN A 13 -24.38 -26.35 -42.73
CA ASN A 13 -25.70 -25.75 -42.57
C ASN A 13 -26.43 -25.76 -41.21
N SER A 14 -26.68 -24.52 -40.78
CA SER A 14 -27.80 -24.02 -39.95
C SER A 14 -29.19 -24.54 -40.38
N PRO A 15 -30.25 -24.23 -39.59
CA PRO A 15 -30.87 -22.92 -39.79
C PRO A 15 -31.05 -22.11 -38.51
N GLU A 16 -30.84 -20.81 -38.71
CA GLU A 16 -31.36 -19.73 -37.90
C GLU A 16 -32.90 -19.74 -37.96
N ASP A 17 -33.53 -19.23 -36.89
CA ASP A 17 -34.30 -17.98 -36.93
C ASP A 17 -35.50 -17.99 -36.00
N THR A 18 -35.41 -17.08 -35.01
CA THR A 18 -36.37 -16.02 -34.74
C THR A 18 -37.81 -16.41 -34.38
N VAL A 19 -38.30 -15.92 -33.23
CA VAL A 19 -39.45 -15.00 -33.15
C VAL A 19 -39.73 -14.59 -31.70
N ILE A 20 -39.91 -13.28 -31.55
CA ILE A 20 -40.40 -12.49 -30.42
C ILE A 20 -41.88 -12.84 -30.14
N SER A 21 -42.32 -12.98 -28.89
CA SER A 21 -43.71 -12.57 -28.54
C SER A 21 -44.01 -12.47 -27.04
N SER A 22 -44.25 -11.23 -26.61
CA SER A 22 -45.40 -10.73 -25.81
C SER A 22 -46.26 -11.66 -24.92
N LEU A 23 -46.28 -11.34 -23.62
CA LEU A 23 -47.39 -11.07 -22.67
C LEU A 23 -48.72 -11.88 -22.63
N SER A 24 -49.13 -12.11 -21.35
CA SER A 24 -50.49 -12.22 -20.75
C SER A 24 -51.17 -13.60 -20.65
N PRO A 25 -52.20 -13.82 -19.79
CA PRO A 25 -52.67 -13.12 -18.57
C PRO A 25 -52.98 -14.08 -17.39
N ARG A 26 -53.09 -13.57 -16.15
CA ARG A 26 -54.04 -14.16 -15.18
C ARG A 26 -54.64 -13.11 -14.27
N ALA A 27 -55.83 -12.66 -14.66
CA ALA A 27 -56.73 -11.86 -13.86
C ALA A 27 -57.44 -12.73 -12.80
N ARG A 28 -57.45 -12.29 -11.55
CA ARG A 28 -58.58 -12.49 -10.63
C ARG A 28 -58.78 -11.25 -9.76
N LYS A 29 -59.76 -10.46 -10.19
CA LYS A 29 -60.77 -9.67 -9.45
C LYS A 29 -60.31 -8.81 -8.26
N ALA A 30 -60.50 -7.51 -8.47
CA ALA A 30 -60.49 -6.44 -7.49
C ALA A 30 -61.60 -6.59 -6.43
N SER A 31 -61.34 -6.02 -5.25
CA SER A 31 -62.28 -5.10 -4.60
C SER A 31 -61.49 -4.08 -3.80
N ALA A 32 -61.70 -2.82 -4.14
CA ALA A 32 -61.16 -1.66 -3.47
C ALA A 32 -61.93 -1.38 -2.17
N VAL A 33 -61.22 -0.92 -1.14
CA VAL A 33 -61.76 0.03 -0.17
C VAL A 33 -60.70 1.10 0.04
N ALA A 34 -61.04 2.31 -0.41
CA ALA A 34 -60.32 3.52 -0.10
C ALA A 34 -60.69 3.99 1.30
N ALA A 35 -59.69 4.35 2.11
CA ALA A 35 -59.85 5.29 3.20
C ALA A 35 -58.58 6.14 3.25
N ALA A 36 -58.73 7.39 2.82
CA ALA A 36 -57.72 8.42 2.91
C ALA A 36 -57.57 8.87 4.38
N LEU A 37 -56.34 8.89 4.87
CA LEU A 37 -55.94 9.69 6.03
C LEU A 37 -54.67 10.43 5.63
N ALA A 38 -54.86 11.71 5.31
CA ALA A 38 -53.77 12.66 5.13
C ALA A 38 -53.06 12.86 6.47
N VAL A 39 -51.79 12.46 6.54
CA VAL A 39 -50.89 12.91 7.61
C VAL A 39 -49.92 13.89 6.98
N THR A 40 -50.07 15.16 7.36
CA THR A 40 -49.13 16.25 7.10
C THR A 40 -47.74 15.88 7.63
N ALA A 41 -46.81 15.59 6.72
CA ALA A 41 -45.39 15.54 7.06
C ALA A 41 -44.85 16.97 7.08
N VAL A 42 -44.61 17.50 8.28
CA VAL A 42 -43.83 18.71 8.48
C VAL A 42 -42.40 18.40 8.02
N LEU A 43 -41.96 19.03 6.94
CA LEU A 43 -40.54 19.09 6.57
C LEU A 43 -39.81 19.95 7.60
N GLY A 44 -39.46 19.34 8.73
CA GLY A 44 -38.47 19.90 9.65
C GLY A 44 -37.10 19.79 9.00
N ALA A 45 -36.61 20.88 8.42
CA ALA A 45 -35.22 21.00 8.04
C ALA A 45 -34.37 20.92 9.33
N THR A 46 -33.84 19.73 9.64
CA THR A 46 -32.74 19.60 10.60
C THR A 46 -31.51 20.17 9.93
N ALA A 47 -31.29 21.47 10.11
CA ALA A 47 -29.97 22.04 9.95
C ALA A 47 -29.05 21.32 10.94
N VAL A 48 -28.22 20.41 10.43
CA VAL A 48 -27.13 19.83 11.21
C VAL A 48 -26.18 20.99 11.46
N ALA A 49 -26.28 21.61 12.63
CA ALA A 49 -25.27 22.53 13.10
C ALA A 49 -23.98 21.71 13.19
N ALA A 50 -23.06 21.93 12.25
CA ALA A 50 -21.68 21.52 12.41
C ALA A 50 -21.18 22.23 13.66
N THR A 51 -21.10 21.49 14.77
CA THR A 51 -20.36 21.96 15.93
C THR A 51 -18.91 21.97 15.53
N ASP A 52 -18.40 23.15 15.17
CA ASP A 52 -16.97 23.44 15.19
C ASP A 52 -16.51 23.24 16.64
N ASP A 53 -16.03 22.02 16.92
CA ASP A 53 -15.38 21.72 18.20
C ASP A 53 -14.00 22.40 18.18
N HIS A 54 -14.03 23.67 18.59
CA HIS A 54 -12.89 24.52 18.78
C HIS A 54 -11.87 23.86 19.74
N GLY A 55 -10.60 23.93 19.34
CA GLY A 55 -9.54 24.36 20.27
C GLY A 55 -9.49 23.61 21.60
N LYS A 56 -9.23 22.31 21.56
CA LYS A 56 -8.42 21.66 22.58
C LYS A 56 -7.11 21.26 21.93
N GLY A 57 -5.98 21.48 22.60
CA GLY A 57 -4.68 20.96 22.20
C GLY A 57 -4.69 19.43 22.22
N GLY A 58 -5.42 18.82 21.29
CA GLY A 58 -5.34 17.41 20.99
C GLY A 58 -3.91 17.14 20.59
N LYS A 59 -3.32 16.08 21.18
CA LYS A 59 -2.03 15.57 20.70
C LYS A 59 -2.16 15.44 19.18
N GLN A 60 -1.34 16.20 18.47
CA GLN A 60 -1.29 16.13 17.02
C GLN A 60 -1.08 14.66 16.67
N GLU A 61 -2.02 14.10 15.91
CA GLU A 61 -1.92 12.72 15.46
C GLU A 61 -0.57 12.54 14.76
N VAL A 62 0.21 11.56 15.21
CA VAL A 62 1.56 11.32 14.71
C VAL A 62 1.47 10.20 13.68
N ALA A 63 1.90 10.46 12.45
CA ALA A 63 2.01 9.43 11.44
C ALA A 63 2.96 8.33 11.92
N ALA A 64 2.59 7.07 11.81
CA ALA A 64 3.39 5.95 12.30
C ALA A 64 3.21 4.69 11.47
N VAL A 65 4.24 3.85 11.48
CA VAL A 65 4.20 2.50 10.91
C VAL A 65 4.78 1.54 11.92
N ARG A 66 3.98 0.54 12.31
CA ARG A 66 4.38 -0.47 13.29
C ARG A 66 4.06 -1.86 12.75
N GLY A 67 4.75 -2.87 13.26
CA GLY A 67 4.43 -4.28 13.01
C GLY A 67 5.61 -5.08 12.49
N SER A 68 5.39 -6.39 12.39
CA SER A 68 6.38 -7.36 11.94
C SER A 68 5.68 -8.36 11.04
N ALA A 69 6.22 -8.57 9.85
CA ALA A 69 5.63 -9.51 8.92
C ALA A 69 6.71 -10.22 8.08
N GLU A 70 6.41 -11.48 7.77
CA GLU A 70 7.09 -12.26 6.74
C GLU A 70 6.41 -12.01 5.39
N PHE A 71 7.18 -12.01 4.32
CA PHE A 71 6.67 -11.78 2.96
C PHE A 71 7.41 -12.65 1.95
N MET A 72 6.79 -12.84 0.79
CA MET A 72 7.39 -13.53 -0.34
C MET A 72 7.67 -12.57 -1.50
N LEU A 73 8.56 -12.98 -2.41
CA LEU A 73 8.81 -12.26 -3.65
C LEU A 73 7.91 -12.80 -4.75
N PRO A 74 6.97 -12.00 -5.31
CA PRO A 74 6.01 -12.52 -6.27
C PRO A 74 6.63 -12.92 -7.62
N TYR A 75 7.82 -12.41 -7.95
CA TYR A 75 8.55 -12.69 -9.19
C TYR A 75 9.72 -13.66 -9.02
N TYR A 76 10.01 -14.11 -7.80
CA TYR A 76 11.14 -14.98 -7.50
C TYR A 76 10.73 -16.04 -6.47
N PRO A 77 10.14 -17.16 -6.93
CA PRO A 77 9.73 -18.25 -6.03
C PRO A 77 10.95 -18.96 -5.44
N ASP A 78 11.03 -19.01 -4.12
CA ASP A 78 12.03 -19.75 -3.36
C ASP A 78 11.51 -20.11 -1.96
N ASP A 79 12.33 -20.83 -1.18
CA ASP A 79 12.04 -21.24 0.19
C ASP A 79 12.62 -20.28 1.24
N ASP A 80 13.06 -19.08 0.83
CA ASP A 80 13.66 -18.11 1.73
C ASP A 80 12.60 -17.44 2.61
N VAL A 81 12.92 -17.23 3.89
CA VAL A 81 12.05 -16.49 4.81
C VAL A 81 12.58 -15.08 4.97
N ARG A 82 11.77 -14.10 4.58
CA ARG A 82 12.11 -12.67 4.64
C ARG A 82 11.15 -11.98 5.56
N SER A 83 11.66 -11.17 6.47
CA SER A 83 10.82 -10.36 7.34
C SER A 83 11.36 -8.96 7.55
N PHE A 84 10.42 -8.03 7.64
CA PHE A 84 10.68 -6.67 8.09
C PHE A 84 9.86 -6.37 9.34
N THR A 85 10.50 -5.71 10.29
CA THR A 85 9.85 -5.12 11.45
C THR A 85 10.01 -3.61 11.39
N PHE A 86 8.89 -2.90 11.41
CA PHE A 86 8.85 -1.45 11.42
C PHE A 86 8.48 -0.95 12.81
N ASP A 87 9.23 0.03 13.28
CA ASP A 87 8.93 0.81 14.46
C ASP A 87 9.27 2.27 14.17
N ALA A 88 8.38 2.98 13.48
CA ALA A 88 8.61 4.31 12.96
C ALA A 88 7.49 5.28 13.35
N GLU A 89 7.86 6.53 13.64
CA GLU A 89 6.91 7.62 13.85
C GLU A 89 7.47 8.93 13.30
N ALA A 90 6.58 9.80 12.83
CA ALA A 90 6.92 11.12 12.35
C ALA A 90 7.51 11.96 13.48
N ALA A 91 8.54 12.72 13.13
CA ALA A 91 9.17 13.73 13.96
C ALA A 91 9.41 14.99 13.10
N PRO A 92 8.34 15.66 12.64
CA PRO A 92 8.47 16.73 11.67
C PRO A 92 9.38 17.84 12.17
N TYR A 93 10.21 18.39 11.28
CA TYR A 93 11.13 19.49 11.56
C TYR A 93 12.14 19.19 12.67
N SER A 94 12.49 17.91 12.87
CA SER A 94 13.42 17.50 13.93
C SER A 94 14.85 17.27 13.46
N ASN A 95 15.10 17.24 12.15
CA ASN A 95 16.39 16.84 11.58
C ASN A 95 16.94 17.89 10.60
N PRO A 96 17.67 18.91 11.11
CA PRO A 96 18.32 19.91 10.27
C PRO A 96 19.23 19.29 9.21
N GLN A 97 19.16 19.82 7.98
CA GLN A 97 20.03 19.45 6.87
C GLN A 97 20.81 20.67 6.38
N PRO A 98 21.95 20.49 5.69
CA PRO A 98 22.61 21.58 4.99
C PRO A 98 21.62 22.31 4.05
N GLY A 99 21.40 23.61 4.29
CA GLY A 99 20.44 24.42 3.55
C GLY A 99 18.97 24.33 4.02
N ILE A 100 18.65 23.45 4.98
CA ILE A 100 17.30 23.29 5.56
C ILE A 100 17.43 23.19 7.10
N PRO A 101 17.71 24.31 7.80
CA PRO A 101 18.05 24.30 9.23
C PRO A 101 16.89 23.88 10.14
N THR A 102 15.66 23.96 9.64
CA THR A 102 14.46 23.53 10.36
C THR A 102 14.14 22.05 10.19
N GLY A 103 14.85 21.32 9.33
CA GLY A 103 14.42 19.99 8.90
C GLY A 103 13.18 20.03 7.99
N LEU A 104 12.60 18.86 7.73
CA LEU A 104 11.50 18.65 6.78
C LEU A 104 10.21 18.24 7.50
N PRO A 105 9.02 18.52 6.93
CA PRO A 105 7.76 18.01 7.48
C PRO A 105 7.69 16.48 7.51
N THR A 106 8.51 15.81 6.69
CA THR A 106 8.59 14.35 6.55
C THR A 106 9.64 13.71 7.44
N ASP A 107 10.34 14.50 8.26
CA ASP A 107 11.33 13.97 9.20
C ASP A 107 10.69 12.92 10.12
N ALA A 108 11.44 11.88 10.42
CA ALA A 108 10.97 10.76 11.22
C ALA A 108 12.10 10.14 12.04
N LYS A 109 11.69 9.34 13.02
CA LYS A 109 12.59 8.56 13.87
C LYS A 109 12.05 7.15 14.03
N GLY A 110 12.93 6.25 14.49
CA GLY A 110 12.58 4.86 14.71
C GLY A 110 13.56 3.90 14.03
N THR A 111 13.14 2.65 13.89
CA THR A 111 13.97 1.58 13.36
C THR A 111 13.24 0.70 12.36
N VAL A 112 14.03 0.13 11.45
CA VAL A 112 13.65 -1.02 10.63
C VAL A 112 14.58 -2.16 10.97
N LYS A 113 14.03 -3.33 11.31
CA LYS A 113 14.80 -4.57 11.42
C LYS A 113 14.51 -5.46 10.23
N ILE A 114 15.55 -6.01 9.65
CA ILE A 114 15.51 -6.86 8.48
C ILE A 114 16.07 -8.22 8.87
N SER A 115 15.35 -9.27 8.51
CA SER A 115 15.82 -10.66 8.61
C SER A 115 15.59 -11.36 7.29
N HIS A 116 16.61 -12.09 6.83
CA HIS A 116 16.54 -12.91 5.64
C HIS A 116 17.21 -14.25 5.91
N TYR A 117 16.40 -15.30 6.08
CA TYR A 117 16.87 -16.66 6.06
C TYR A 117 16.97 -17.13 4.61
N SER A 118 18.17 -17.53 4.21
CA SER A 118 18.42 -18.19 2.92
C SER A 118 18.34 -19.70 3.10
N ALA A 119 17.37 -20.34 2.44
CA ALA A 119 17.22 -21.79 2.46
C ALA A 119 18.40 -22.50 1.78
N GLU A 120 18.88 -21.93 0.66
CA GLU A 120 20.04 -22.43 -0.08
C GLU A 120 21.30 -22.48 0.81
N ARG A 121 21.56 -21.38 1.54
CA ARG A 121 22.78 -21.24 2.35
C ARG A 121 22.63 -21.72 3.79
N LYS A 122 21.39 -21.98 4.24
CA LYS A 122 21.03 -22.31 5.63
C LYS A 122 21.55 -21.28 6.64
N VAL A 123 21.50 -20.01 6.28
CA VAL A 123 22.01 -18.87 7.09
C VAL A 123 20.95 -17.78 7.18
N THR A 124 20.82 -17.17 8.36
CA THR A 124 20.02 -15.96 8.57
C THR A 124 20.91 -14.73 8.57
N TYR A 125 20.68 -13.84 7.61
CA TYR A 125 21.25 -12.50 7.57
C TYR A 125 20.33 -11.52 8.30
N THR A 126 20.92 -10.58 9.03
CA THR A 126 20.17 -9.54 9.74
C THR A 126 20.77 -8.17 9.51
N SER A 127 19.93 -7.14 9.57
CA SER A 127 20.39 -5.76 9.64
C SER A 127 19.40 -4.88 10.39
N GLU A 128 19.90 -3.79 10.96
CA GLU A 128 19.10 -2.74 11.57
C GLU A 128 19.37 -1.42 10.83
N ALA A 129 18.32 -0.64 10.64
CA ALA A 129 18.40 0.66 9.99
C ALA A 129 17.63 1.70 10.83
N ARG A 130 18.16 2.93 10.88
CA ARG A 130 17.53 4.07 11.54
C ARG A 130 16.68 4.82 10.53
N VAL A 131 15.41 5.01 10.85
CA VAL A 131 14.46 5.77 10.01
C VAL A 131 14.87 7.24 9.99
N ASP A 132 14.83 7.86 8.80
CA ASP A 132 15.12 9.28 8.60
C ASP A 132 14.00 10.05 7.89
N CYS A 133 13.04 9.36 7.26
CA CYS A 133 11.80 9.95 6.75
C CYS A 133 10.61 9.00 6.90
N LEU A 134 9.42 9.56 7.13
CA LEU A 134 8.13 8.89 6.98
C LEU A 134 7.09 9.82 6.33
N VAL A 135 6.38 9.31 5.33
CA VAL A 135 5.17 9.91 4.75
C VAL A 135 4.08 8.85 4.74
N THR A 136 2.86 9.24 5.11
CA THR A 136 1.71 8.33 5.10
C THR A 136 0.58 8.89 4.26
N GLY A 137 -0.17 8.01 3.61
CA GLY A 137 -1.55 8.25 3.20
C GLY A 137 -2.46 7.27 3.93
N PRO A 138 -3.79 7.35 3.72
CA PRO A 138 -4.70 6.32 4.21
C PRO A 138 -4.19 4.92 3.80
N HIS A 139 -4.00 4.03 4.79
CA HIS A 139 -3.56 2.64 4.60
C HIS A 139 -2.19 2.44 3.94
N THR A 140 -1.39 3.50 3.76
CA THR A 140 -0.10 3.41 3.07
C THR A 140 0.96 4.25 3.72
N ALA A 141 2.19 3.76 3.71
CA ALA A 141 3.34 4.50 4.18
C ALA A 141 4.52 4.34 3.23
N THR A 142 5.31 5.40 3.11
CA THR A 142 6.64 5.38 2.49
C THR A 142 7.62 5.91 3.51
N LEU A 143 8.69 5.16 3.74
CA LEU A 143 9.77 5.58 4.64
C LEU A 143 11.13 5.27 4.06
N THR A 144 12.14 5.98 4.53
CA THR A 144 13.54 5.65 4.30
C THR A 144 14.25 5.41 5.61
N ALA A 145 15.25 4.53 5.58
CA ALA A 145 16.09 4.23 6.71
C ALA A 145 17.54 4.01 6.28
N VAL A 146 18.47 4.48 7.11
CA VAL A 146 19.92 4.32 6.89
C VAL A 146 20.40 3.14 7.72
N VAL A 147 21.02 2.15 7.09
CA VAL A 147 21.53 0.94 7.76
C VAL A 147 22.60 1.34 8.78
N THR A 148 22.41 0.94 10.04
CA THR A 148 23.31 1.22 11.16
C THR A 148 24.08 -0.03 11.60
N LYS A 149 23.53 -1.22 11.34
CA LYS A 149 24.14 -2.49 11.76
C LYS A 149 23.84 -3.58 10.75
N VAL A 150 24.82 -4.44 10.51
CA VAL A 150 24.66 -5.70 9.75
C VAL A 150 25.19 -6.85 10.60
N GLY A 151 24.46 -7.96 10.62
CA GLY A 151 24.85 -9.18 11.31
C GLY A 151 25.99 -9.95 10.60
N PRO A 152 26.55 -10.97 11.25
CA PRO A 152 27.63 -11.78 10.67
C PRO A 152 27.26 -12.35 9.29
N GLY A 153 28.19 -12.28 8.34
CA GLY A 153 28.01 -12.78 6.98
C GLY A 153 27.09 -11.94 6.08
N GLY A 154 26.50 -10.86 6.59
CA GLY A 154 25.68 -9.94 5.80
C GLY A 154 26.50 -9.01 4.90
N PRO A 155 25.83 -8.31 3.96
CA PRO A 155 26.49 -7.41 3.01
C PRO A 155 27.06 -6.16 3.70
N PRO A 156 28.13 -5.53 3.17
CA PRO A 156 28.76 -4.34 3.75
C PRO A 156 27.95 -3.06 3.49
N ASN A 157 26.70 -3.02 3.96
CA ASN A 157 25.72 -1.98 3.64
C ASN A 157 25.54 -0.92 4.73
N VAL A 158 26.38 -0.90 5.77
CA VAL A 158 26.31 0.16 6.80
C VAL A 158 26.46 1.53 6.15
N GLY A 159 25.57 2.47 6.50
CA GLY A 159 25.50 3.81 5.89
C GLY A 159 24.65 3.88 4.61
N LYS A 160 24.25 2.75 4.03
CA LYS A 160 23.35 2.74 2.86
C LYS A 160 21.94 3.14 3.28
N ARG A 161 21.31 4.06 2.54
CA ARG A 161 19.87 4.36 2.66
C ARG A 161 19.07 3.35 1.86
N LEU A 162 18.01 2.85 2.48
CA LEU A 162 17.02 1.94 1.91
C LEU A 162 15.64 2.61 1.92
N GLY A 163 14.86 2.38 0.89
CA GLY A 163 13.46 2.82 0.79
C GLY A 163 12.52 1.66 1.06
N PHE A 164 11.44 1.91 1.79
CA PHE A 164 10.39 0.96 2.08
C PHE A 164 9.01 1.59 1.84
N SER A 165 8.08 0.79 1.35
CA SER A 165 6.66 1.13 1.33
C SER A 165 5.85 0.05 2.03
N VAL A 166 4.79 0.44 2.71
CA VAL A 166 3.88 -0.46 3.41
C VAL A 166 2.47 -0.15 2.95
N HIS A 167 1.70 -1.20 2.69
CA HIS A 167 0.25 -1.15 2.59
C HIS A 167 -0.35 -1.93 3.75
N ASP A 168 -1.16 -1.26 4.55
CA ASP A 168 -2.00 -1.83 5.61
C ASP A 168 -3.36 -2.15 4.99
N GLY A 169 -3.57 -3.43 4.67
CA GLY A 169 -4.78 -3.93 4.05
C GLY A 169 -5.97 -4.05 5.01
N GLY A 170 -5.80 -3.62 6.27
CA GLY A 170 -6.81 -3.69 7.31
C GLY A 170 -6.90 -5.08 7.96
N LYS A 171 -8.08 -5.41 8.50
CA LYS A 171 -8.26 -6.65 9.26
C LYS A 171 -8.08 -7.88 8.37
N ASP A 172 -7.21 -8.78 8.81
CA ASP A 172 -7.02 -10.10 8.21
C ASP A 172 -8.33 -10.88 8.10
N GLY A 173 -8.53 -11.55 6.97
CA GLY A 173 -9.69 -12.41 6.70
C GLY A 173 -9.63 -13.79 7.37
N GLY A 174 -8.76 -13.96 8.38
CA GLY A 174 -8.50 -15.21 9.10
C GLY A 174 -7.00 -15.53 9.23
N PRO A 175 -6.63 -16.59 9.97
CA PRO A 175 -5.23 -16.97 10.17
C PRO A 175 -4.49 -17.18 8.84
N GLY A 176 -3.35 -16.53 8.66
CA GLY A 176 -2.51 -16.66 7.47
C GLY A 176 -3.05 -15.93 6.23
N ARG A 177 -4.00 -15.00 6.39
CA ARG A 177 -4.56 -14.19 5.30
C ARG A 177 -4.44 -12.71 5.61
N SER A 178 -3.22 -12.19 5.49
CA SER A 178 -3.00 -10.75 5.50
C SER A 178 -3.22 -10.17 4.10
N HIS A 179 -3.86 -9.00 4.05
CA HIS A 179 -3.97 -8.19 2.84
C HIS A 179 -2.82 -7.18 2.72
N ASP A 180 -1.91 -7.19 3.69
CA ASP A 180 -0.79 -6.27 3.75
C ASP A 180 0.22 -6.56 2.65
N ARG A 181 0.92 -5.51 2.27
CA ARG A 181 2.01 -5.59 1.31
C ARG A 181 3.18 -4.73 1.76
N VAL A 182 4.36 -5.11 1.28
CA VAL A 182 5.57 -4.34 1.49
C VAL A 182 6.33 -4.15 0.20
N GLY A 183 7.01 -3.02 0.06
CA GLY A 183 7.93 -2.72 -1.03
C GLY A 183 9.25 -2.26 -0.45
N PHE A 184 10.32 -2.50 -1.19
CA PHE A 184 11.66 -2.16 -0.75
C PHE A 184 12.56 -1.86 -1.95
N SER A 185 13.50 -0.94 -1.80
CA SER A 185 14.24 -0.29 -2.89
C SER A 185 15.39 -1.09 -3.49
N TRP A 186 15.37 -2.42 -3.36
CA TRP A 186 16.39 -3.31 -3.93
C TRP A 186 15.73 -4.56 -4.47
N ASN A 187 16.54 -5.43 -5.08
CA ASN A 187 16.09 -6.65 -5.75
C ASN A 187 15.42 -6.35 -7.09
N GLY A 188 16.05 -5.47 -7.89
CA GLY A 188 15.67 -5.26 -9.29
C GLY A 188 14.66 -4.14 -9.54
N VAL A 189 14.20 -3.45 -8.49
CA VAL A 189 13.16 -2.41 -8.57
C VAL A 189 13.72 -0.98 -8.50
N ASN A 190 15.04 -0.82 -8.36
CA ASN A 190 15.73 0.47 -8.34
C ASN A 190 17.05 0.44 -9.14
N LEU A 191 17.06 -0.31 -10.26
CA LEU A 191 18.23 -0.48 -11.10
C LEU A 191 18.46 0.71 -12.03
N ASP A 192 19.74 1.03 -12.29
CA ASP A 192 20.13 1.89 -13.40
C ASP A 192 20.16 1.08 -14.71
N PRO A 193 19.25 1.36 -15.68
CA PRO A 193 19.27 0.67 -16.96
C PRO A 193 20.40 1.15 -17.89
N LYS A 194 21.16 2.20 -17.53
CA LYS A 194 22.19 2.81 -18.37
C LYS A 194 23.58 2.41 -17.93
N GLY A 195 24.04 1.24 -18.39
CA GLY A 195 25.42 0.79 -18.19
C GLY A 195 25.86 -0.22 -19.25
N LYS A 196 27.18 -0.35 -19.49
CA LYS A 196 27.76 -1.44 -20.31
C LYS A 196 27.98 -2.73 -19.50
N GLY A 197 27.52 -2.78 -18.26
CA GLY A 197 27.73 -3.87 -17.29
C GLY A 197 26.42 -4.36 -16.67
N GLN A 198 26.54 -5.16 -15.61
CA GLN A 198 25.37 -5.61 -14.84
C GLN A 198 24.65 -4.40 -14.24
N PRO A 199 23.30 -4.37 -14.27
CA PRO A 199 22.53 -3.28 -13.66
C PRO A 199 22.87 -3.11 -12.18
N GLU A 200 23.17 -1.88 -11.76
CA GLU A 200 23.46 -1.54 -10.37
C GLU A 200 22.25 -0.87 -9.72
N GLU A 201 22.03 -1.10 -8.42
CA GLU A 201 20.98 -0.43 -7.65
C GLU A 201 21.37 1.03 -7.38
N LEU A 202 20.51 1.97 -7.79
CA LEU A 202 20.74 3.40 -7.62
C LEU A 202 20.65 3.83 -6.14
N PRO A 203 21.29 4.97 -5.78
CA PRO A 203 21.08 5.58 -4.48
C PRO A 203 19.60 5.95 -4.25
N VAL A 204 19.13 5.74 -3.02
CA VAL A 204 17.76 6.07 -2.62
C VAL A 204 17.70 7.50 -2.07
N GLY A 205 16.81 8.32 -2.63
CA GLY A 205 16.47 9.64 -2.11
C GLY A 205 15.60 9.57 -0.85
N THR A 206 15.56 10.63 -0.06
CA THR A 206 14.71 10.72 1.14
C THR A 206 13.23 10.52 0.77
N CYS A 207 12.50 9.71 1.53
CA CYS A 207 11.09 9.36 1.29
C CYS A 207 10.81 8.69 -0.07
N MET A 208 11.80 8.07 -0.73
CA MET A 208 11.60 7.37 -2.01
C MET A 208 11.57 5.85 -1.79
N ALA A 209 10.54 5.19 -2.30
CA ALA A 209 10.41 3.73 -2.33
C ALA A 209 9.52 3.29 -3.51
N PRO A 210 9.68 2.05 -4.01
CA PRO A 210 8.72 1.49 -4.97
C PRO A 210 7.36 1.24 -4.32
N ALA A 211 6.33 0.96 -5.13
CA ALA A 211 5.02 0.54 -4.61
C ALA A 211 5.12 -0.74 -3.73
N PRO A 212 4.20 -0.96 -2.78
CA PRO A 212 4.22 -2.14 -1.93
C PRO A 212 3.77 -3.37 -2.72
N TYR A 213 4.74 -4.07 -3.31
CA TYR A 213 4.50 -5.14 -4.29
C TYR A 213 4.47 -6.54 -3.68
N ALA A 214 5.26 -6.79 -2.63
CA ALA A 214 5.44 -8.10 -2.03
C ALA A 214 4.29 -8.40 -1.04
N PRO A 215 3.54 -9.49 -1.25
CA PRO A 215 2.46 -9.86 -0.34
C PRO A 215 3.01 -10.39 0.98
N VAL A 216 2.41 -9.96 2.08
CA VAL A 216 2.66 -10.51 3.41
C VAL A 216 2.07 -11.93 3.49
N THR A 217 2.85 -12.84 4.05
CA THR A 217 2.46 -14.25 4.23
C THR A 217 2.17 -14.59 5.69
N LYS A 218 2.72 -13.84 6.64
CA LYS A 218 2.51 -14.05 8.08
C LYS A 218 2.82 -12.77 8.86
N GLY A 219 2.04 -12.51 9.91
CA GLY A 219 2.12 -11.24 10.64
C GLY A 219 1.40 -10.14 9.88
N GLY A 220 1.77 -8.89 10.13
CA GLY A 220 1.13 -7.73 9.52
C GLY A 220 1.71 -6.42 9.99
N TYR A 221 1.19 -5.35 9.42
CA TYR A 221 1.58 -3.98 9.63
C TYR A 221 0.37 -3.13 10.03
N THR A 222 0.63 -2.01 10.68
CA THR A 222 -0.37 -1.01 10.97
C THR A 222 0.17 0.35 10.56
N VAL A 223 -0.57 1.04 9.72
CA VAL A 223 -0.27 2.42 9.30
C VAL A 223 -1.23 3.36 9.99
N HIS A 224 -0.68 4.23 10.83
CA HIS A 224 -1.41 5.38 11.37
C HIS A 224 -1.13 6.58 10.46
N HIS A 225 -2.15 7.04 9.75
CA HIS A 225 -2.05 8.21 8.89
C HIS A 225 -2.17 9.50 9.71
N ALA A 226 -1.35 10.49 9.38
CA ALA A 226 -1.55 11.88 9.77
C ALA A 226 -1.09 12.82 8.65
N GLU A 227 -1.78 13.95 8.51
CA GLU A 227 -1.42 14.98 7.55
C GLU A 227 -0.07 15.62 7.88
N LEU A 228 0.71 15.95 6.86
CA LEU A 228 1.98 16.64 7.04
C LEU A 228 1.73 18.03 7.65
N PRO A 229 2.47 18.41 8.72
CA PRO A 229 2.28 19.71 9.32
C PRO A 229 2.72 20.84 8.40
N GLN A 230 2.10 22.00 8.57
CA GLN A 230 2.54 23.25 7.95
C GLN A 230 3.92 23.66 8.49
N MET A 231 4.62 24.46 7.68
CA MET A 231 5.90 25.04 8.08
C MET A 231 5.75 25.87 9.37
N PRO A 232 6.64 25.70 10.37
CA PRO A 232 6.60 26.51 11.58
C PRO A 232 6.60 27.99 11.24
N GLY A 233 5.67 28.75 11.84
CA GLY A 233 5.54 30.19 11.61
C GLY A 233 4.70 30.59 10.38
N GLN A 234 4.25 29.65 9.55
CA GLN A 234 3.19 29.90 8.58
C GLN A 234 1.84 29.51 9.21
N GLY A 235 1.03 30.52 9.57
CA GLY A 235 -0.31 30.29 10.12
C GLY A 235 -1.23 29.58 9.13
N LYS A 236 -2.27 28.93 9.64
CA LYS A 236 -3.32 28.28 8.84
C LYS A 236 -3.93 29.32 7.90
N ARG A 237 -3.85 29.10 6.58
CA ARG A 237 -4.68 29.81 5.60
C ARG A 237 -6.01 29.10 5.45
#